data_AF-A0A1G8TMB4-F1
#
_entry.id   AF-A0A1G8TMB4-F1
#
_cell.length_a   1.000
_cell.length_b   1.000
_cell.length_c   1.000
_cell.angle_alpha   90.00
_cell.angle_beta   90.00
_cell.angle_gamma   90.00
#
_symmetry.space_group_name_H-M   'P 1'
#
loop_
_entity.id
_entity.type
_entity.pdbx_description
1 polymer ?
#
loop_
_entity_poly.entity_id
_entity_poly.type
_entity_poly.pdbx_seq_one_letter_code
_entity_poly.pdbx_strand_id
1 'polypeptide(L)'
;MPGRHRTKQTASRKLPIAVAATLTAGLVVTFWAVRDQPIDPTGAAAQLAAPSIPVSQDPRPVTTTAPPSSEPPATTTPPPVTTTAPTTTTPPPAPPPPPPCPTTLDGVKPHVAQVGHHLAGKFGVDDIGGAAGRGGSGDHPSGLALDFMVDTATGNALADHVLANRRAFGVTYVIWRQRYNDGSGWSAMEDRGSPTANHMDHVHVSFQANATVNVTC
;
A
#
# COMPACT_ATOMS: atom_id res chain seq x y z
N MET A 1 -8.64 49.18 -52.85
CA MET A 1 -7.36 48.46 -53.06
C MET A 1 -7.64 46.96 -52.94
N PRO A 2 -7.23 46.11 -53.90
CA PRO A 2 -7.49 44.66 -53.84
C PRO A 2 -6.35 43.90 -53.14
N GLY A 3 -6.64 43.31 -51.97
CA GLY A 3 -5.71 42.43 -51.24
C GLY A 3 -6.03 40.96 -51.47
N ARG A 4 -5.16 40.22 -52.18
CA ARG A 4 -5.36 38.80 -52.50
C ARG A 4 -5.06 37.90 -51.29
N HIS A 5 -6.05 37.17 -50.79
CA HIS A 5 -5.81 36.08 -49.83
C HIS A 5 -5.12 34.90 -50.53
N ARG A 6 -3.87 34.60 -50.15
CA ARG A 6 -3.19 33.36 -50.56
C ARG A 6 -3.70 32.19 -49.73
N THR A 7 -4.28 31.19 -50.39
CA THR A 7 -4.44 29.85 -49.85
C THR A 7 -3.07 29.21 -49.61
N LYS A 8 -2.90 28.51 -48.48
CA LYS A 8 -1.80 27.56 -48.28
C LYS A 8 -2.35 26.14 -48.36
N GLN A 9 -2.06 25.49 -49.48
CA GLN A 9 -2.37 24.10 -49.75
C GLN A 9 -1.31 23.22 -49.09
N THR A 10 -1.67 22.51 -48.01
CA THR A 10 -0.76 21.55 -47.37
C THR A 10 -0.76 20.24 -48.16
N ALA A 11 0.42 19.82 -48.62
CA ALA A 11 0.57 18.68 -49.50
C ALA A 11 0.39 17.35 -48.75
N SER A 12 -0.56 16.53 -49.19
CA SER A 12 -0.69 15.14 -48.76
C SER A 12 0.32 14.27 -49.53
N ARG A 13 1.27 13.66 -48.81
CA ARG A 13 2.19 12.66 -49.38
C ARG A 13 1.87 11.29 -48.80
N LYS A 14 1.22 10.46 -49.62
CA LYS A 14 1.10 9.01 -49.37
C LYS A 14 2.43 8.36 -49.74
N LEU A 15 3.03 7.55 -48.86
CA LEU A 15 4.15 6.68 -49.22
C LEU A 15 3.62 5.29 -49.63
N PRO A 16 4.24 4.62 -50.61
CA PRO A 16 3.83 3.29 -51.06
C PRO A 16 4.31 2.18 -50.13
N ILE A 17 3.56 1.08 -50.13
CA ILE A 17 3.87 -0.17 -49.44
C ILE A 17 5.12 -0.81 -50.08
N ALA A 18 6.16 -1.05 -49.29
CA ALA A 18 7.32 -1.83 -49.71
C ALA A 18 7.18 -3.26 -49.16
N VAL A 19 6.97 -4.23 -50.06
CA VAL A 19 7.02 -5.65 -49.74
C VAL A 19 8.48 -6.08 -49.66
N ALA A 20 8.94 -6.46 -48.47
CA ALA A 20 10.25 -7.04 -48.25
C ALA A 20 10.10 -8.50 -47.82
N ALA A 21 10.18 -9.42 -48.78
CA ALA A 21 10.35 -10.84 -48.50
C ALA A 21 11.83 -11.12 -48.23
N THR A 22 12.17 -11.50 -46.99
CA THR A 22 13.52 -11.96 -46.63
C THR A 22 13.51 -13.44 -46.27
N LEU A 23 14.56 -14.12 -46.71
CA LEU A 23 14.64 -15.58 -46.82
C LEU A 23 14.78 -16.26 -45.45
N THR A 24 14.02 -17.32 -45.24
CA THR A 24 14.24 -18.28 -44.15
C THR A 24 15.40 -19.21 -44.49
N ALA A 25 16.52 -19.12 -43.78
CA ALA A 25 17.61 -20.10 -43.85
C ALA A 25 18.39 -20.23 -42.52
N GLY A 26 18.16 -21.33 -41.82
CA GLY A 26 19.14 -22.06 -40.99
C GLY A 26 19.89 -21.34 -39.86
N LEU A 27 19.38 -21.49 -38.62
CA LEU A 27 20.25 -21.91 -37.51
C LEU A 27 19.46 -22.77 -36.50
N VAL A 28 19.57 -24.09 -36.65
CA VAL A 28 19.16 -25.10 -35.66
C VAL A 28 20.44 -25.84 -35.26
N VAL A 29 20.51 -26.36 -34.03
CA VAL A 29 21.71 -26.93 -33.37
C VAL A 29 22.69 -25.82 -32.96
N THR A 30 22.87 -25.50 -31.67
CA THR A 30 23.37 -26.39 -30.61
C THR A 30 22.68 -26.19 -29.24
N PHE A 31 21.68 -27.02 -28.94
CA PHE A 31 21.34 -27.40 -27.57
C PHE A 31 21.54 -28.92 -27.49
N TRP A 32 22.39 -29.39 -26.57
CA TRP A 32 22.64 -30.77 -26.07
C TRP A 32 24.14 -31.02 -25.86
N ALA A 33 24.68 -30.72 -24.66
CA ALA A 33 25.92 -31.32 -24.10
C ALA A 33 26.28 -30.85 -22.66
N VAL A 34 25.33 -30.49 -21.79
CA VAL A 34 25.59 -30.40 -20.33
C VAL A 34 24.40 -30.95 -19.55
N ARG A 35 24.27 -32.27 -19.55
CA ARG A 35 23.61 -33.05 -18.51
C ARG A 35 24.49 -34.26 -18.24
N ASP A 36 24.59 -34.61 -16.96
CA ASP A 36 25.46 -35.63 -16.34
C ASP A 36 26.77 -35.10 -15.72
N GLN A 37 26.61 -34.34 -14.64
CA GLN A 37 27.51 -34.45 -13.49
C GLN A 37 26.76 -35.11 -12.33
N PRO A 38 27.17 -36.28 -11.84
CA PRO A 38 26.66 -36.81 -10.58
C PRO A 38 27.14 -35.91 -9.44
N ILE A 39 26.21 -35.44 -8.59
CA ILE A 39 26.56 -34.75 -7.36
C ILE A 39 26.72 -35.81 -6.27
N ASP A 40 27.95 -35.96 -5.78
CA ASP A 40 28.28 -36.82 -4.64
C ASP A 40 27.60 -36.33 -3.35
N PRO A 41 26.70 -37.08 -2.72
CA PRO A 41 25.98 -36.65 -1.51
C PRO A 41 26.70 -37.04 -0.21
N THR A 42 28.04 -37.05 -0.20
CA THR A 42 28.84 -37.42 1.00
C THR A 42 30.13 -36.61 1.11
N GLY A 43 30.06 -35.42 1.73
CA GLY A 43 31.26 -34.62 2.02
C GLY A 43 30.96 -33.43 2.93
N ALA A 44 31.83 -33.22 3.93
CA ALA A 44 31.83 -32.06 4.83
C ALA A 44 30.58 -31.85 5.71
N ALA A 45 30.30 -32.81 6.59
CA ALA A 45 29.78 -32.45 7.91
C ALA A 45 30.87 -31.66 8.67
N ALA A 46 30.79 -30.33 8.65
CA ALA A 46 31.68 -29.43 9.38
C ALA A 46 30.88 -28.68 10.44
N GLN A 47 31.13 -29.00 11.71
CA GLN A 47 30.53 -28.32 12.86
C GLN A 47 30.90 -26.84 12.89
N LEU A 48 29.89 -25.97 12.75
CA LEU A 48 29.92 -24.63 13.31
C LEU A 48 28.99 -24.61 14.52
N ALA A 49 29.59 -24.83 15.69
CA ALA A 49 28.90 -24.76 16.96
C ALA A 49 28.46 -23.31 17.23
N ALA A 50 27.18 -23.12 17.56
CA ALA A 50 26.69 -21.85 18.07
C ALA A 50 27.25 -21.60 19.48
N PRO A 51 27.77 -20.40 19.79
CA PRO A 51 28.12 -20.05 21.17
C PRO A 51 26.83 -19.80 21.97
N SER A 52 26.44 -20.78 22.80
CA SER A 52 25.36 -20.62 23.76
C SER A 52 25.72 -19.57 24.81
N ILE A 53 25.01 -18.45 24.83
CA ILE A 53 25.13 -17.44 25.89
C ILE A 53 24.49 -18.02 27.17
N PRO A 54 25.20 -18.07 28.31
CA PRO A 54 24.63 -18.57 29.55
C PRO A 54 23.57 -17.60 30.09
N VAL A 55 22.33 -18.08 30.19
CA VAL A 55 21.26 -17.39 30.93
C VAL A 55 21.58 -17.47 32.42
N SER A 56 22.04 -16.37 33.01
CA SER A 56 22.17 -16.24 34.46
C SER A 56 20.78 -16.19 35.11
N GLN A 57 20.37 -17.30 35.73
CA GLN A 57 19.24 -17.32 36.65
C GLN A 57 19.73 -16.95 38.06
N ASP A 58 19.36 -15.78 38.58
CA ASP A 58 19.47 -15.46 40.02
C ASP A 58 18.08 -15.59 40.66
N PRO A 59 17.82 -16.64 41.47
CA PRO A 59 16.60 -16.75 42.25
C PRO A 59 16.84 -16.19 43.66
N ARG A 60 16.29 -15.01 43.95
CA ARG A 60 16.20 -14.51 45.34
C ARG A 60 14.73 -14.29 45.75
N PRO A 61 14.30 -14.86 46.88
CA PRO A 61 12.93 -14.68 47.37
C PRO A 61 12.80 -13.36 48.14
N VAL A 62 11.69 -12.65 47.93
CA VAL A 62 11.28 -11.53 48.79
C VAL A 62 9.80 -11.67 49.19
N THR A 63 9.63 -12.45 50.25
CA THR A 63 8.79 -12.16 51.43
C THR A 63 7.42 -11.49 51.23
N THR A 64 6.37 -12.27 51.43
CA THR A 64 5.04 -11.82 51.88
C THR A 64 5.12 -10.94 53.12
N THR A 65 4.48 -9.75 53.14
CA THR A 65 3.84 -9.15 54.34
C THR A 65 2.84 -8.06 53.95
N ALA A 66 1.64 -8.12 54.55
CA ALA A 66 0.64 -7.08 54.75
C ALA A 66 -0.10 -7.42 56.07
N PRO A 67 -0.99 -6.57 56.64
CA PRO A 67 -1.27 -5.13 56.47
C PRO A 67 -0.67 -4.39 57.72
N PRO A 68 -1.29 -3.48 58.54
CA PRO A 68 -2.52 -2.67 58.47
C PRO A 68 -2.33 -1.18 58.90
N SER A 69 -3.39 -0.57 59.47
CA SER A 69 -3.54 0.80 60.02
C SER A 69 -3.77 1.90 58.97
N SER A 70 -4.94 2.54 58.82
CA SER A 70 -5.90 3.12 59.79
C SER A 70 -5.45 4.47 60.39
N GLU A 71 -5.90 5.57 59.77
CA GLU A 71 -6.08 6.90 60.35
C GLU A 71 -7.23 7.65 59.64
N PRO A 72 -7.81 8.72 60.22
CA PRO A 72 -9.21 9.10 59.97
C PRO A 72 -9.42 10.16 58.88
N PRO A 73 -10.65 10.29 58.33
CA PRO A 73 -11.02 11.41 57.46
C PRO A 73 -11.11 12.72 58.26
N ALA A 74 -10.19 13.65 58.02
CA ALA A 74 -10.29 15.01 58.54
C ALA A 74 -11.46 15.75 57.89
N THR A 75 -12.43 16.17 58.70
CA THR A 75 -13.57 16.98 58.23
C THR A 75 -13.14 18.42 58.00
N THR A 76 -12.96 18.80 56.73
CA THR A 76 -12.75 20.21 56.34
C THR A 76 -13.98 20.73 55.62
N THR A 77 -14.79 21.53 56.31
CA THR A 77 -15.97 22.18 55.74
C THR A 77 -15.55 23.22 54.69
N PRO A 78 -15.96 23.11 53.41
CA PRO A 78 -15.73 24.18 52.45
C PRO A 78 -16.63 25.40 52.77
N PRO A 79 -16.18 26.63 52.47
CA PRO A 79 -17.01 27.82 52.64
C PRO A 79 -18.23 27.80 51.69
N PRO A 80 -19.31 28.54 52.01
CA PRO A 80 -20.47 28.63 51.12
C PRO A 80 -20.07 29.30 49.81
N VAL A 81 -20.06 28.52 48.72
CA VAL A 81 -19.81 29.03 47.37
C VAL A 81 -21.05 29.81 46.94
N THR A 82 -20.91 31.13 46.79
CA THR A 82 -21.96 32.00 46.25
C THR A 82 -22.37 31.46 44.87
N THR A 83 -23.59 30.95 44.77
CA THR A 83 -24.09 30.33 43.54
C THR A 83 -24.47 31.41 42.55
N THR A 84 -23.52 31.80 41.70
CA THR A 84 -23.84 32.48 40.44
C THR A 84 -24.64 31.49 39.58
N ALA A 85 -25.85 31.88 39.18
CA ALA A 85 -26.71 31.03 38.37
C ALA A 85 -25.99 30.64 37.06
N PRO A 86 -26.08 29.36 36.62
CA PRO A 86 -25.49 28.96 35.35
C PRO A 86 -26.22 29.69 34.22
N THR A 87 -25.49 30.51 33.47
CA THR A 87 -25.97 31.02 32.19
C THR A 87 -26.15 29.84 31.24
N THR A 88 -27.38 29.61 30.80
CA THR A 88 -27.72 28.58 29.80
C THR A 88 -27.17 28.97 28.43
N THR A 89 -25.86 28.79 28.23
CA THR A 89 -25.21 28.93 26.93
C THR A 89 -25.54 27.70 26.10
N THR A 90 -26.43 27.85 25.12
CA THR A 90 -26.72 26.81 24.13
C THR A 90 -25.40 26.37 23.45
N PRO A 91 -25.07 25.07 23.43
CA PRO A 91 -23.90 24.59 22.70
C PRO A 91 -23.98 25.00 21.22
N PRO A 92 -22.85 25.41 20.59
CA PRO A 92 -22.85 25.70 19.16
C PRO A 92 -23.27 24.46 18.35
N PRO A 93 -23.95 24.63 17.21
CA PRO A 93 -24.38 23.51 16.38
C PRO A 93 -23.18 22.68 15.91
N ALA A 94 -23.38 21.36 15.83
CA ALA A 94 -22.35 20.43 15.37
C ALA A 94 -21.88 20.78 13.94
N PRO A 95 -20.59 20.57 13.63
CA PRO A 95 -20.08 20.78 12.27
C PRO A 95 -20.79 19.86 11.27
N PRO A 96 -20.93 20.29 9.99
CA PRO A 96 -21.51 19.45 8.95
C PRO A 96 -20.65 18.19 8.71
N PRO A 97 -21.25 17.09 8.20
CA PRO A 97 -20.49 15.89 7.85
C PRO A 97 -19.50 16.18 6.71
N PRO A 98 -18.35 15.48 6.67
CA PRO A 98 -17.38 15.64 5.58
C PRO A 98 -17.97 15.19 4.22
N PRO A 99 -17.61 15.85 3.12
CA PRO A 99 -18.08 15.49 1.78
C PRO A 99 -17.53 14.13 1.29
N PRO A 100 -18.08 13.57 0.20
CA PRO A 100 -17.50 12.39 -0.45
C PRO A 100 -16.16 12.73 -1.11
N CYS A 101 -15.23 11.78 -1.09
CA CYS A 101 -13.93 11.94 -1.76
C CYS A 101 -14.06 12.15 -3.28
N PRO A 102 -13.07 12.80 -3.94
CA PRO A 102 -13.07 13.00 -5.38
C PRO A 102 -13.04 11.68 -6.18
N THR A 103 -13.65 11.69 -7.36
CA THR A 103 -13.82 10.50 -8.23
C THR A 103 -12.78 10.40 -9.35
N THR A 104 -11.72 11.21 -9.30
CA THR A 104 -10.65 11.25 -10.31
C THR A 104 -9.28 11.22 -9.64
N LEU A 105 -8.46 10.24 -10.03
CA LEU A 105 -7.06 10.11 -9.63
C LEU A 105 -6.38 9.32 -10.75
N ASP A 106 -5.26 9.83 -11.28
CA ASP A 106 -4.36 9.19 -12.26
C ASP A 106 -4.97 8.13 -13.22
N GLY A 107 -6.09 8.45 -13.88
CA GLY A 107 -6.77 7.54 -14.83
C GLY A 107 -7.44 6.28 -14.24
N VAL A 108 -7.49 6.11 -12.92
CA VAL A 108 -8.20 4.97 -12.29
C VAL A 108 -9.73 5.15 -12.30
N LYS A 109 -10.47 4.07 -12.01
CA LYS A 109 -11.93 4.10 -11.92
C LYS A 109 -12.42 4.98 -10.74
N PRO A 110 -13.64 5.55 -10.82
CA PRO A 110 -14.18 6.44 -9.80
C PRO A 110 -14.10 5.94 -8.36
N HIS A 111 -14.49 4.69 -8.08
CA HIS A 111 -14.46 4.15 -6.72
C HIS A 111 -13.02 3.94 -6.20
N VAL A 112 -12.09 3.60 -7.09
CA VAL A 112 -10.66 3.46 -6.78
C VAL A 112 -10.07 4.83 -6.45
N ALA A 113 -10.40 5.86 -7.23
CA ALA A 113 -9.98 7.23 -6.94
C ALA A 113 -10.50 7.71 -5.57
N GLN A 114 -11.77 7.43 -5.23
CA GLN A 114 -12.34 7.79 -3.94
C GLN A 114 -11.59 7.17 -2.76
N VAL A 115 -11.28 5.86 -2.83
CA VAL A 115 -10.48 5.19 -1.79
C VAL A 115 -9.04 5.72 -1.80
N GLY A 116 -8.46 5.99 -2.97
CA GLY A 116 -7.13 6.59 -3.10
C GLY A 116 -7.01 7.91 -2.36
N HIS A 117 -7.94 8.85 -2.60
CA HIS A 117 -8.00 10.14 -1.88
C HIS A 117 -8.25 9.99 -0.38
N HIS A 118 -9.11 9.05 0.03
CA HIS A 118 -9.35 8.77 1.44
C HIS A 118 -8.08 8.27 2.16
N LEU A 119 -7.35 7.34 1.52
CA LEU A 119 -6.09 6.81 2.06
C LEU A 119 -4.98 7.86 2.02
N ALA A 120 -4.89 8.67 0.96
CA ALA A 120 -3.96 9.80 0.84
C ALA A 120 -4.10 10.76 2.03
N GLY A 121 -5.32 11.28 2.27
CA GLY A 121 -5.59 12.19 3.38
C GLY A 121 -5.42 11.54 4.76
N LYS A 122 -5.66 10.24 4.89
CA LYS A 122 -5.50 9.50 6.15
C LYS A 122 -4.04 9.25 6.54
N PHE A 123 -3.16 9.01 5.56
CA PHE A 123 -1.77 8.60 5.78
C PHE A 123 -0.73 9.64 5.36
N GLY A 124 -1.14 10.76 4.74
CA GLY A 124 -0.23 11.78 4.24
C GLY A 124 0.55 11.33 3.00
N VAL A 125 -0.11 10.64 2.07
CA VAL A 125 0.52 10.14 0.83
C VAL A 125 0.23 11.10 -0.32
N ASP A 126 1.25 11.83 -0.76
CA ASP A 126 1.14 12.82 -1.83
C ASP A 126 1.45 12.24 -3.23
N ASP A 127 2.17 11.11 -3.32
CA ASP A 127 2.55 10.45 -4.58
C ASP A 127 1.88 9.07 -4.69
N ILE A 128 0.99 8.94 -5.68
CA ILE A 128 0.17 7.75 -5.92
C ILE A 128 0.14 7.46 -7.43
N GLY A 129 0.70 6.32 -7.83
CA GLY A 129 0.65 5.82 -9.19
C GLY A 129 -0.66 5.08 -9.48
N GLY A 130 -1.42 5.51 -10.49
CA GLY A 130 -2.65 4.88 -10.94
C GLY A 130 -2.49 4.16 -12.28
N ALA A 131 -3.35 4.49 -13.25
CA ALA A 131 -3.40 3.87 -14.57
C ALA A 131 -2.67 4.68 -15.66
N ALA A 132 -2.40 5.98 -15.44
CA ALA A 132 -1.92 6.84 -16.51
C ALA A 132 -0.52 6.42 -16.98
N GLY A 133 -0.31 6.41 -18.31
CA GLY A 133 0.94 5.96 -18.92
C GLY A 133 1.22 4.45 -18.82
N ARG A 134 0.38 3.67 -18.11
CA ARG A 134 0.55 2.22 -17.96
C ARG A 134 -0.21 1.46 -19.03
N GLY A 135 0.44 0.48 -19.66
CA GLY A 135 -0.11 -0.32 -20.75
C GLY A 135 -0.02 -1.83 -20.50
N GLY A 136 -0.55 -2.62 -21.43
CA GLY A 136 -0.63 -4.08 -21.32
C GLY A 136 -1.84 -4.56 -20.52
N SER A 137 -1.78 -5.79 -20.02
CA SER A 137 -2.83 -6.41 -19.22
C SER A 137 -2.50 -6.36 -17.72
N GLY A 138 -3.45 -5.92 -16.90
CA GLY A 138 -3.32 -5.94 -15.44
C GLY A 138 -4.28 -4.96 -14.77
N ASP A 139 -4.25 -4.92 -13.44
CA ASP A 139 -5.16 -4.08 -12.66
C ASP A 139 -4.87 -2.58 -12.88
N HIS A 140 -3.59 -2.18 -12.98
CA HIS A 140 -3.19 -0.79 -13.28
C HIS A 140 -3.77 -0.26 -14.61
N PRO A 141 -3.47 -0.84 -15.80
CA PRO A 141 -4.08 -0.41 -17.06
C PRO A 141 -5.61 -0.48 -17.07
N SER A 142 -6.22 -1.32 -16.20
CA SER A 142 -7.66 -1.45 -16.05
C SER A 142 -8.29 -0.38 -15.14
N GLY A 143 -7.48 0.51 -14.54
CA GLY A 143 -7.92 1.49 -13.56
C GLY A 143 -8.37 0.88 -12.23
N LEU A 144 -7.78 -0.25 -11.85
CA LEU A 144 -8.13 -1.10 -10.71
C LEU A 144 -6.99 -1.34 -9.73
N ALA A 145 -5.89 -0.60 -9.83
CA ALA A 145 -4.82 -0.63 -8.84
C ALA A 145 -4.25 0.76 -8.56
N LEU A 146 -3.67 0.90 -7.37
CA LEU A 146 -2.92 2.07 -6.90
C LEU A 146 -1.61 1.63 -6.25
N ASP A 147 -0.52 2.32 -6.59
CA ASP A 147 0.77 2.24 -5.91
C ASP A 147 0.93 3.47 -5.03
N PHE A 148 0.89 3.31 -3.70
CA PHE A 148 1.12 4.38 -2.74
C PHE A 148 2.63 4.46 -2.42
N MET A 149 3.32 5.52 -2.85
CA MET A 149 4.76 5.67 -2.65
C MET A 149 5.03 6.15 -1.22
N VAL A 150 5.62 5.30 -0.37
CA VAL A 150 5.67 5.52 1.09
C VAL A 150 6.90 4.92 1.75
N ASP A 151 7.29 5.49 2.90
CA ASP A 151 8.29 4.88 3.77
C ASP A 151 7.77 3.57 4.42
N THR A 152 8.67 2.82 5.07
CA THR A 152 8.33 1.52 5.66
C THR A 152 7.30 1.60 6.79
N ALA A 153 7.34 2.63 7.64
CA ALA A 153 6.41 2.77 8.76
C ALA A 153 5.00 3.15 8.27
N THR A 154 4.92 4.13 7.36
CA THR A 154 3.67 4.55 6.72
C THR A 154 3.06 3.40 5.90
N GLY A 155 3.86 2.68 5.13
CA GLY A 155 3.41 1.54 4.32
C GLY A 155 2.90 0.35 5.15
N ASN A 156 3.51 0.06 6.31
CA ASN A 156 2.97 -0.94 7.23
C ASN A 156 1.56 -0.53 7.73
N ALA A 157 1.41 0.71 8.22
CA ALA A 157 0.14 1.20 8.75
C ALA A 157 -0.97 1.28 7.68
N LEU A 158 -0.60 1.67 6.44
CA LEU A 158 -1.51 1.72 5.29
C LEU A 158 -1.95 0.30 4.89
N ALA A 159 -1.01 -0.63 4.70
CA ALA A 159 -1.31 -2.01 4.32
C ALA A 159 -2.22 -2.71 5.33
N ASP A 160 -1.92 -2.60 6.63
CA ASP A 160 -2.74 -3.20 7.70
C ASP A 160 -4.14 -2.59 7.74
N HIS A 161 -4.26 -1.26 7.58
CA HIS A 161 -5.56 -0.59 7.54
C HIS A 161 -6.40 -0.98 6.31
N VAL A 162 -5.78 -1.09 5.14
CA VAL A 162 -6.44 -1.52 3.90
C VAL A 162 -6.91 -2.97 4.02
N LEU A 163 -6.10 -3.87 4.60
CA LEU A 163 -6.48 -5.27 4.82
C LEU A 163 -7.62 -5.41 5.85
N ALA A 164 -7.61 -4.60 6.91
CA ALA A 164 -8.70 -4.57 7.89
C ALA A 164 -10.02 -4.08 7.30
N ASN A 165 -9.97 -3.12 6.36
CA ASN A 165 -11.15 -2.51 5.73
C ASN A 165 -11.46 -3.05 4.32
N ARG A 166 -10.81 -4.15 3.93
CA ARG A 166 -10.75 -4.65 2.54
C ARG A 166 -12.12 -4.75 1.85
N ARG A 167 -13.13 -5.22 2.58
CA ARG A 167 -14.52 -5.34 2.09
C ARG A 167 -15.21 -3.99 1.86
N ALA A 168 -14.99 -3.01 2.74
CA ALA A 168 -15.60 -1.67 2.64
C ALA A 168 -14.96 -0.84 1.51
N PHE A 169 -13.67 -1.06 1.24
CA PHE A 169 -12.94 -0.43 0.14
C PHE A 169 -13.03 -1.19 -1.19
N GLY A 170 -13.64 -2.38 -1.20
CA GLY A 170 -13.72 -3.22 -2.41
C GLY A 170 -12.36 -3.71 -2.91
N VAL A 171 -11.39 -3.90 -2.01
CA VAL A 171 -10.03 -4.34 -2.35
C VAL A 171 -10.00 -5.85 -2.59
N THR A 172 -9.23 -6.30 -3.58
CA THR A 172 -8.98 -7.72 -3.86
C THR A 172 -7.78 -8.20 -3.09
N TYR A 173 -6.63 -7.53 -3.25
CA TYR A 173 -5.37 -7.86 -2.58
C TYR A 173 -4.48 -6.65 -2.35
N VAL A 174 -3.49 -6.83 -1.48
CA VAL A 174 -2.40 -5.88 -1.20
C VAL A 174 -1.07 -6.59 -1.45
N ILE A 175 -0.10 -5.87 -2.02
CA ILE A 175 1.30 -6.30 -2.06
C ILE A 175 2.17 -5.28 -1.31
N TRP A 176 2.99 -5.76 -0.37
CA TRP A 176 3.86 -4.90 0.43
C TRP A 176 5.09 -5.62 1.00
N ARG A 177 6.28 -5.09 0.68
CA ARG A 177 7.61 -5.65 1.02
C ARG A 177 7.70 -7.12 0.63
N GLN A 178 7.62 -7.38 -0.68
CA GLN A 178 7.75 -8.68 -1.32
C GLN A 178 6.78 -9.77 -0.80
N ARG A 179 5.60 -9.36 -0.33
CA ARG A 179 4.57 -10.26 0.19
C ARG A 179 3.20 -9.87 -0.34
N TYR A 180 2.39 -10.88 -0.63
CA TYR A 180 1.02 -10.77 -1.12
C TYR A 180 0.03 -11.08 0.01
N ASN A 181 -1.13 -10.42 0.03
CA ASN A 181 -2.23 -10.75 0.93
C ASN A 181 -3.59 -10.35 0.33
N ASP A 182 -4.44 -11.35 0.08
CA ASP A 182 -5.83 -11.22 -0.40
C ASP A 182 -6.88 -11.28 0.74
N GLY A 183 -6.41 -11.28 1.98
CA GLY A 183 -7.17 -11.55 3.20
C GLY A 183 -7.03 -12.97 3.77
N SER A 184 -6.30 -13.88 3.10
CA SER A 184 -5.96 -15.20 3.66
C SER A 184 -4.72 -15.20 4.56
N GLY A 185 -3.94 -14.10 4.54
CA GLY A 185 -2.66 -13.97 5.25
C GLY A 185 -1.55 -13.50 4.32
N TRP A 186 -0.37 -13.24 4.87
CA TRP A 186 0.80 -12.83 4.08
C TRP A 186 1.53 -14.05 3.52
N SER A 187 1.66 -14.15 2.20
CA SER A 187 2.54 -15.10 1.50
C SER A 187 3.74 -14.38 0.89
N ALA A 188 4.91 -15.01 0.88
CA ALA A 188 6.10 -14.48 0.22
C ALA A 188 5.96 -14.56 -1.31
N MET A 189 6.49 -13.57 -2.01
CA MET A 189 6.61 -13.55 -3.47
C MET A 189 8.03 -13.94 -3.90
N GLU A 190 8.17 -14.36 -5.16
CA GLU A 190 9.46 -14.50 -5.81
C GLU A 190 10.24 -13.17 -5.87
N ASP A 191 11.56 -13.25 -6.05
CA ASP A 191 12.38 -12.07 -6.36
C ASP A 191 12.26 -11.71 -7.84
N ARG A 192 11.82 -10.48 -8.10
CA ARG A 192 11.62 -9.90 -9.43
C ARG A 192 12.77 -8.98 -9.86
N GLY A 193 13.84 -8.92 -9.08
CA GLY A 193 15.13 -8.31 -9.45
C GLY A 193 15.28 -6.82 -9.17
N SER A 194 14.31 -6.15 -8.52
CA SER A 194 14.47 -4.76 -8.05
C SER A 194 13.58 -4.44 -6.85
N PRO A 195 13.92 -3.42 -6.04
CA PRO A 195 13.08 -2.98 -4.91
C PRO A 195 11.65 -2.65 -5.33
N THR A 196 11.49 -1.93 -6.45
CA THR A 196 10.17 -1.55 -6.98
C THR A 196 9.41 -2.76 -7.50
N ALA A 197 10.04 -3.67 -8.25
CA ALA A 197 9.36 -4.89 -8.71
C ALA A 197 8.95 -5.80 -7.53
N ASN A 198 9.69 -5.73 -6.43
CA ASN A 198 9.41 -6.42 -5.16
C ASN A 198 8.53 -5.60 -4.19
N HIS A 199 8.02 -4.43 -4.60
CA HIS A 199 7.11 -3.58 -3.81
C HIS A 199 7.70 -3.22 -2.43
N MET A 200 8.99 -2.84 -2.42
CA MET A 200 9.73 -2.47 -1.21
C MET A 200 9.65 -0.97 -0.89
N ASP A 201 9.23 -0.16 -1.87
CA ASP A 201 9.18 1.30 -1.88
C ASP A 201 7.74 1.86 -2.03
N HIS A 202 6.75 1.00 -2.27
CA HIS A 202 5.35 1.35 -2.36
C HIS A 202 4.42 0.23 -1.88
N VAL A 203 3.26 0.59 -1.33
CA VAL A 203 2.16 -0.35 -1.10
C VAL A 203 1.29 -0.39 -2.34
N HIS A 204 1.17 -1.57 -2.95
CA HIS A 204 0.28 -1.78 -4.07
C HIS A 204 -1.07 -2.34 -3.58
N VAL A 205 -2.17 -1.76 -4.05
CA VAL A 205 -3.53 -2.15 -3.69
C VAL A 205 -4.35 -2.35 -4.95
N SER A 206 -4.92 -3.54 -5.13
CA SER A 206 -5.84 -3.85 -6.22
C SER A 206 -7.31 -3.90 -5.76
N PHE A 207 -8.21 -3.61 -6.68
CA PHE A 207 -9.62 -3.35 -6.41
C PHE A 207 -10.54 -4.21 -7.30
N GLN A 208 -11.75 -4.48 -6.79
CA GLN A 208 -12.81 -5.13 -7.55
C GLN A 208 -13.34 -4.20 -8.64
N ALA A 209 -13.72 -4.79 -9.78
CA ALA A 209 -14.17 -4.04 -10.97
C ALA A 209 -15.29 -3.03 -10.72
N ASN A 210 -16.26 -3.40 -9.86
CA ASN A 210 -17.54 -2.73 -9.66
C ASN A 210 -17.89 -2.60 -8.16
N ALA A 211 -16.93 -2.23 -7.31
CA ALA A 211 -17.22 -2.04 -5.88
C ALA A 211 -18.01 -0.75 -5.62
N THR A 212 -19.03 -0.83 -4.77
CA THR A 212 -19.68 0.34 -4.18
C THR A 212 -18.93 0.73 -2.92
N VAL A 213 -18.32 1.90 -2.91
CA VAL A 213 -17.57 2.45 -1.77
C VAL A 213 -18.30 3.66 -1.19
N ASN A 214 -18.15 3.89 0.12
CA ASN A 214 -18.65 5.07 0.80
C ASN A 214 -17.54 5.60 1.71
N VAL A 215 -16.75 6.53 1.18
CA VAL A 215 -15.62 7.16 1.87
C VAL A 215 -15.68 8.67 1.72
N THR A 216 -15.38 9.36 2.82
CA THR A 216 -15.43 10.81 2.93
C THR A 216 -14.03 11.41 3.07
N CYS A 217 -13.90 12.64 2.57
CA CYS A 217 -12.73 13.50 2.62
C CYS A 217 -13.24 14.88 3.05
#